data_AF-A0A5E4IJE9-F1
#
_entry.id   AF-A0A5E4IJE9-F1
#
_cell.length_a   1.000
_cell.length_b   1.000
_cell.length_c   1.000
_cell.angle_alpha   90.00
_cell.angle_beta   90.00
_cell.angle_gamma   90.00
#
_symmetry.space_group_name_H-M   'P 1'
#
loop_
_entity.id
_entity.type
_entity.pdbx_description
1 polymer ?
#
loop_
_entity_poly.entity_id
_entity_poly.type
_entity_poly.pdbx_seq_one_letter_code
_entity_poly.pdbx_strand_id
1 'polypeptide(L)'
;MRILRLVLVFCFLFQSSCFIQAQGADLTGTWESKYSFGPIEEVMTAKIQVVGDNLLGSFSVQPSQGDRYSGIIFGTINGDSAKAYYLSERRSGGPEVAISLADCRLADENTIKGTFYYQDSDMNALPPSPFEAIRK
;
A
#
# COMPACT_ATOMS: atom_id res chain seq x y z
N MET A 1 -50.72 -14.58 21.75
CA MET A 1 -49.28 -14.79 22.05
C MET A 1 -48.46 -15.56 21.01
N ARG A 2 -49.06 -16.30 20.06
CA ARG A 2 -48.30 -17.02 19.01
C ARG A 2 -47.72 -16.12 17.91
N ILE A 3 -48.45 -15.08 17.50
CA ILE A 3 -48.06 -14.16 16.42
C ILE A 3 -46.87 -13.27 16.82
N LEU A 4 -46.81 -12.82 18.08
CA LEU A 4 -45.72 -11.99 18.60
C LEU A 4 -44.36 -12.73 18.60
N ARG A 5 -44.37 -14.05 18.81
CA ARG A 5 -43.16 -14.90 18.74
C ARG A 5 -42.63 -15.05 17.31
N LEU A 6 -43.51 -15.09 16.31
CA LEU A 6 -43.12 -15.20 14.91
C LEU A 6 -42.46 -13.91 14.39
N VAL A 7 -42.94 -12.74 14.81
CA VAL A 7 -42.36 -11.44 14.43
C VAL A 7 -40.95 -11.25 15.01
N LEU A 8 -40.75 -11.63 16.28
CA LEU A 8 -39.43 -11.54 16.93
C LEU A 8 -38.37 -12.45 16.28
N VAL A 9 -38.76 -13.65 15.86
CA VAL A 9 -37.85 -14.57 15.14
C VAL A 9 -37.51 -14.04 13.75
N PHE A 10 -38.47 -13.42 13.06
CA PHE A 10 -38.23 -12.81 11.74
C PHE A 10 -37.31 -11.59 11.82
N CYS A 11 -37.43 -10.76 12.86
CA CYS A 11 -36.51 -9.64 13.12
C CYS A 11 -35.07 -10.11 13.40
N PHE A 12 -34.88 -11.21 14.13
CA PHE A 12 -33.54 -11.77 14.40
C PHE A 12 -32.87 -12.35 13.16
N LEU A 13 -33.65 -12.96 12.26
CA LEU A 13 -33.14 -13.50 11.00
C LEU A 13 -32.73 -12.38 10.01
N PHE A 14 -33.47 -11.27 9.98
CA PHE A 14 -33.12 -10.10 9.15
C PHE A 14 -31.87 -9.34 9.65
N GLN A 15 -31.58 -9.37 10.95
CA GLN A 15 -30.34 -8.77 11.49
C GLN A 15 -29.10 -9.63 11.23
N SER A 16 -29.26 -10.94 10.99
CA SER A 16 -28.14 -11.85 10.73
C SER A 16 -27.62 -11.76 9.28
N SER A 17 -28.44 -11.27 8.34
CA SER A 17 -28.07 -11.14 6.92
C SER A 17 -27.28 -9.87 6.59
N CYS A 18 -27.05 -8.96 7.55
CA CYS A 18 -26.32 -7.71 7.31
C CYS A 18 -24.87 -7.73 7.85
N PHE A 19 -24.34 -8.91 8.18
CA PHE A 19 -22.90 -9.11 8.33
C PHE A 19 -22.30 -9.52 6.99
N ILE A 20 -22.43 -8.67 5.98
CA ILE A 20 -21.44 -8.68 4.90
C ILE A 20 -20.22 -8.03 5.52
N GLN A 21 -19.33 -8.85 6.06
CA GLN A 21 -17.96 -8.44 6.32
C GLN A 21 -17.47 -7.90 4.98
N ALA A 22 -17.32 -6.58 4.86
CA ALA A 22 -16.55 -5.99 3.78
C ALA A 22 -15.20 -6.72 3.84
N GLN A 23 -14.97 -7.64 2.90
CA GLN A 23 -13.71 -8.34 2.81
C GLN A 23 -12.72 -7.25 2.44
N GLY A 24 -12.07 -6.68 3.46
CA GLY A 24 -11.14 -5.58 3.29
C GLY A 24 -10.10 -5.99 2.25
N ALA A 25 -9.77 -5.07 1.36
CA ALA A 25 -8.86 -5.34 0.26
C ALA A 25 -7.52 -5.85 0.80
N ASP A 26 -7.11 -7.07 0.45
CA ASP A 26 -5.91 -7.67 1.01
C ASP A 26 -4.65 -7.24 0.24
N LEU A 27 -4.00 -6.19 0.76
CA LEU A 27 -2.69 -5.73 0.27
C LEU A 27 -1.53 -6.62 0.70
N THR A 28 -1.76 -7.63 1.56
CA THR A 28 -0.71 -8.55 2.00
C THR A 28 -0.15 -9.30 0.81
N GLY A 29 1.18 -9.30 0.64
CA GLY A 29 1.83 -9.99 -0.47
C GLY A 29 3.14 -9.35 -0.91
N THR A 30 3.66 -9.85 -2.02
CA THR A 30 4.82 -9.28 -2.71
C THR A 30 4.35 -8.51 -3.94
N TRP A 31 4.86 -7.29 -4.10
CA TRP A 31 4.48 -6.36 -5.16
C TRP A 31 5.72 -5.86 -5.87
N GLU A 32 5.66 -5.74 -7.19
CA GLU A 32 6.74 -5.19 -8.01
C GLU A 32 6.26 -3.97 -8.78
N SER A 33 7.03 -2.88 -8.72
CA SER A 33 6.80 -1.67 -9.53
C SER A 33 8.05 -1.34 -10.33
N LYS A 34 7.86 -0.85 -11.55
CA LYS A 34 8.93 -0.40 -12.45
C LYS A 34 8.69 1.07 -12.79
N TYR A 35 9.70 1.90 -12.64
CA TYR A 35 9.59 3.34 -12.86
C TYR A 35 10.95 3.96 -13.15
N SER A 36 10.96 5.16 -13.72
CA SER A 36 12.17 5.96 -13.92
C SER A 36 12.30 6.98 -12.79
N PHE A 37 13.43 6.98 -12.08
CA PHE A 37 13.81 8.01 -11.12
C PHE A 37 14.85 8.93 -11.77
N GLY A 38 14.37 10.03 -12.37
CA GLY A 38 15.19 10.84 -13.26
C GLY A 38 15.64 10.01 -14.49
N PRO A 39 16.95 9.94 -14.81
CA PRO A 39 17.45 9.14 -15.93
C PRO A 39 17.65 7.65 -15.61
N ILE A 40 17.40 7.22 -14.37
CA ILE A 40 17.68 5.85 -13.90
C ILE A 40 16.39 5.05 -13.86
N GLU A 41 16.38 3.91 -14.55
CA GLU A 41 15.31 2.91 -14.45
C GLU A 41 15.46 2.13 -13.15
N GLU A 42 14.38 1.98 -12.39
CA GLU A 42 14.36 1.29 -11.11
C GLU A 42 13.28 0.22 -11.07
N VAL A 43 13.63 -0.94 -10.48
CA VAL A 43 12.67 -1.99 -10.15
C VAL A 43 12.58 -2.09 -8.63
N MET A 44 11.40 -1.79 -8.10
CA MET A 44 11.11 -1.90 -6.68
C MET A 44 10.31 -3.17 -6.40
N THR A 45 10.73 -3.94 -5.41
CA THR A 45 9.95 -5.05 -4.85
C THR A 45 9.59 -4.75 -3.40
N ALA A 46 8.30 -4.72 -3.09
CA ALA A 46 7.75 -4.52 -1.76
C ALA A 46 7.17 -5.82 -1.21
N LYS A 47 7.38 -6.08 0.08
CA LYS A 47 6.69 -7.11 0.86
C LYS A 47 5.83 -6.43 1.89
N ILE A 48 4.54 -6.67 1.83
CA ILE A 48 3.52 -5.97 2.61
C ILE A 48 2.76 -6.97 3.46
N GLN A 49 2.45 -6.58 4.69
CA GLN A 49 1.56 -7.26 5.62
C GLN A 49 0.53 -6.26 6.15
N VAL A 50 -0.74 -6.67 6.13
CA VAL A 50 -1.84 -5.90 6.74
C VAL A 50 -2.14 -6.46 8.13
N VAL A 51 -2.19 -5.57 9.14
CA VAL A 51 -2.51 -5.91 10.54
C VAL A 51 -3.56 -4.94 11.07
N GLY A 52 -4.83 -5.39 11.09
CA GLY A 52 -5.96 -4.49 11.27
C GLY A 52 -6.02 -3.49 10.11
N ASP A 53 -6.15 -2.20 10.43
CA ASP A 53 -6.13 -1.12 9.43
C ASP A 53 -4.73 -0.59 9.13
N ASN A 54 -3.67 -1.25 9.64
CA ASN A 54 -2.29 -0.84 9.44
C ASN A 54 -1.60 -1.66 8.37
N LEU A 55 -0.70 -1.00 7.64
CA LEU A 55 0.20 -1.61 6.67
C LEU A 55 1.60 -1.59 7.24
N LEU A 56 2.30 -2.72 7.22
CA LEU A 56 3.71 -2.85 7.57
C LEU A 56 4.44 -3.59 6.46
N GLY A 57 5.70 -3.26 6.21
CA GLY A 57 6.44 -3.92 5.17
C GLY A 57 7.88 -3.49 5.03
N SER A 58 8.50 -4.01 3.98
CA SER A 58 9.85 -3.67 3.56
C SER A 58 9.91 -3.62 2.04
N PHE A 59 10.87 -2.90 1.50
CA PHE A 59 11.12 -2.91 0.07
C PHE A 59 12.61 -2.95 -0.23
N SER A 60 12.92 -3.39 -1.44
CA SER A 60 14.24 -3.28 -2.05
C SER A 60 14.08 -2.68 -3.44
N VAL A 61 15.02 -1.83 -3.83
CA VAL A 61 15.10 -1.26 -5.17
C VAL A 61 16.38 -1.72 -5.84
N GLN A 62 16.24 -2.14 -7.09
CA GLN A 62 17.33 -2.39 -8.01
C GLN A 62 17.33 -1.30 -9.08
N PRO A 63 18.23 -0.31 -8.96
CA PRO A 63 18.51 0.61 -10.04
C PRO A 63 19.19 -0.08 -11.22
N SER A 64 18.99 0.43 -12.44
CA SER A 64 19.75 0.01 -13.62
C SER A 64 21.21 0.47 -13.57
N GLN A 65 21.49 1.52 -12.79
CA GLN A 65 22.83 2.04 -12.52
C GLN A 65 22.93 2.48 -11.05
N GLY A 66 24.04 2.17 -10.38
CA GLY A 66 24.27 2.48 -8.96
C GLY A 66 23.98 1.30 -8.02
N ASP A 67 24.01 1.59 -6.72
CA ASP A 67 23.85 0.57 -5.68
C ASP A 67 22.39 0.28 -5.36
N ARG A 68 22.12 -0.98 -5.00
CA ARG A 68 20.83 -1.37 -4.41
C ARG A 68 20.62 -0.62 -3.10
N TYR A 69 19.36 -0.28 -2.84
CA TYR A 69 18.95 0.24 -1.55
C TYR A 69 17.63 -0.41 -1.11
N SER A 70 17.32 -0.24 0.17
CA SER A 70 16.15 -0.84 0.80
C SER A 70 15.59 0.10 1.86
N GLY A 71 14.40 -0.24 2.34
CA GLY A 71 13.74 0.53 3.35
C GLY A 71 12.55 -0.19 3.95
N ILE A 72 11.84 0.53 4.80
CA ILE A 72 10.63 0.06 5.48
C ILE A 72 9.41 0.75 4.91
N ILE A 73 8.28 0.07 5.00
CA ILE A 73 6.96 0.57 4.63
C ILE A 73 6.09 0.56 5.89
N PHE A 74 5.39 1.64 6.14
CA PHE A 74 4.33 1.69 7.15
C PHE A 74 3.17 2.54 6.64
N GLY A 75 1.95 2.29 7.10
CA GLY A 75 0.81 3.01 6.55
C GLY A 75 -0.52 2.54 7.08
N THR A 76 -1.58 2.97 6.41
CA THR A 76 -2.96 2.64 6.76
C THR A 76 -3.74 2.22 5.53
N ILE A 77 -4.69 1.30 5.72
CA ILE A 77 -5.66 0.87 4.71
C ILE A 77 -7.07 1.32 5.13
N ASN A 78 -7.89 1.69 4.14
CA ASN A 78 -9.31 1.98 4.30
C ASN A 78 -10.06 1.47 3.06
N GLY A 79 -10.70 0.32 3.19
CA GLY A 79 -11.31 -0.39 2.06
C GLY A 79 -10.24 -0.74 1.02
N ASP A 80 -10.47 -0.32 -0.23
CA ASP A 80 -9.54 -0.56 -1.34
C ASP A 80 -8.42 0.48 -1.44
N SER A 81 -8.44 1.52 -0.60
CA SER A 81 -7.46 2.61 -0.63
C SER A 81 -6.42 2.46 0.49
N ALA A 82 -5.19 2.87 0.23
CA ALA A 82 -4.12 2.87 1.22
C ALA A 82 -3.23 4.11 1.11
N LYS A 83 -2.69 4.52 2.25
CA LYS A 83 -1.60 5.49 2.35
C LYS A 83 -0.39 4.77 2.91
N ALA A 84 0.67 4.66 2.11
CA ALA A 84 1.91 4.01 2.50
C ALA A 84 3.05 5.02 2.53
N TYR A 85 3.78 5.04 3.63
CA TYR A 85 4.98 5.81 3.84
C TYR A 85 6.19 4.90 3.71
N TYR A 86 7.20 5.37 3.00
CA TYR A 86 8.44 4.68 2.75
C TYR A 86 9.56 5.47 3.39
N LEU A 87 10.40 4.79 4.15
CA LEU A 87 11.62 5.35 4.70
C LEU A 87 12.80 4.53 4.18
N SER A 88 13.74 5.20 3.51
CA SER A 88 14.97 4.58 3.00
C SER A 88 16.18 5.44 3.24
N GLU A 89 17.33 4.78 3.34
CA GLU A 89 18.65 5.41 3.25
C GLU A 89 19.25 5.08 1.86
N ARG A 90 19.58 6.12 1.10
CA ARG A 90 20.38 6.02 -0.13
C ARG A 90 21.81 6.44 0.18
N ARG A 91 22.79 5.80 -0.46
CA ARG A 91 24.23 6.07 -0.24
C ARG A 91 24.91 6.82 -1.39
N SER A 92 24.14 7.43 -2.30
CA SER A 92 24.70 8.10 -3.47
C SER A 92 25.34 9.45 -3.10
N GLY A 93 26.60 9.41 -2.67
CA GLY A 93 27.38 10.61 -2.30
C GLY A 93 27.37 10.98 -0.81
N GLY A 94 26.70 10.19 0.02
CA GLY A 94 26.52 10.38 1.47
C GLY A 94 25.25 9.65 1.95
N PRO A 95 24.99 9.56 3.27
CA PRO A 95 23.72 9.02 3.76
C PRO A 95 22.60 10.04 3.51
N GLU A 96 21.75 9.76 2.53
CA GLU A 96 20.55 10.54 2.23
C GLU A 96 19.33 9.77 2.72
N VAL A 97 18.60 10.35 3.67
CA VAL A 97 17.34 9.77 4.15
C VAL A 97 16.23 10.34 3.28
N ALA A 98 15.47 9.46 2.65
CA ALA A 98 14.32 9.84 1.84
C ALA A 98 13.03 9.33 2.49
N ILE A 99 12.02 10.20 2.48
CA ILE A 99 10.64 9.85 2.81
C ILE A 99 9.83 9.92 1.53
N SER A 100 9.16 8.82 1.19
CA SER A 100 8.17 8.80 0.11
C SER A 100 6.78 8.48 0.66
N LEU A 101 5.77 9.02 0.01
CA LEU A 101 4.36 8.69 0.26
C LEU A 101 3.78 8.07 -1.02
N ALA A 102 3.02 7.00 -0.88
CA ALA A 102 2.11 6.52 -1.90
C ALA A 102 0.67 6.69 -1.41
N ASP A 103 -0.13 7.41 -2.17
CA ASP A 103 -1.59 7.40 -2.08
C ASP A 103 -2.11 6.47 -3.18
N CYS A 104 -2.62 5.31 -2.80
CA CYS A 104 -2.88 4.24 -3.75
C CYS A 104 -4.17 3.49 -3.46
N ARG A 105 -4.57 2.67 -4.43
CA ARG A 105 -5.71 1.77 -4.32
C ARG A 105 -5.44 0.45 -5.05
N LEU A 106 -6.08 -0.62 -4.58
CA LEU A 106 -6.22 -1.84 -5.36
C LEU A 106 -7.13 -1.54 -6.56
N ALA A 107 -6.58 -1.70 -7.76
CA ALA A 107 -7.35 -1.62 -9.00
C ALA A 107 -8.03 -2.96 -9.30
N ASP A 108 -7.36 -4.07 -8.93
CA ASP A 108 -7.85 -5.44 -8.94
C ASP A 108 -6.99 -6.28 -7.97
N GLU A 109 -7.24 -7.59 -7.85
CA GLU A 109 -6.54 -8.48 -6.92
C GLU A 109 -5.01 -8.51 -7.09
N ASN A 110 -4.51 -8.17 -8.29
CA ASN A 110 -3.11 -8.27 -8.68
C ASN A 110 -2.46 -6.93 -9.01
N THR A 111 -3.19 -5.82 -8.92
CA THR A 111 -2.71 -4.51 -9.37
C THR A 111 -3.01 -3.42 -8.35
N ILE A 112 -1.97 -2.70 -7.93
CA ILE A 112 -2.07 -1.44 -7.18
C ILE A 112 -1.76 -0.29 -8.12
N LYS A 113 -2.55 0.78 -8.06
CA LYS A 113 -2.27 2.04 -8.77
C LYS A 113 -2.38 3.21 -7.81
N GLY A 114 -1.59 4.24 -8.06
CA GLY A 114 -1.62 5.42 -7.21
C GLY A 114 -0.73 6.55 -7.68
N THR A 115 -0.53 7.49 -6.78
CA THR A 115 0.41 8.59 -6.94
C THR A 115 1.46 8.49 -5.85
N PHE A 116 2.72 8.61 -6.26
CA PHE A 116 3.87 8.64 -5.39
C PHE A 116 4.38 10.08 -5.25
N TYR A 117 4.85 10.40 -4.05
CA TYR A 117 5.44 11.67 -3.66
C TYR A 117 6.81 11.37 -3.03
N TYR A 118 7.82 12.18 -3.32
CA TYR A 118 9.19 12.01 -2.83
C TYR A 118 9.68 13.28 -2.17
N GLN A 119 10.39 13.13 -1.06
CA GLN A 119 11.19 14.18 -0.47
C GLN A 119 12.45 13.59 0.19
N ASP A 120 13.60 14.21 -0.06
CA ASP A 120 14.85 13.85 0.61
C ASP A 120 15.12 14.69 1.87
N SER A 121 16.23 14.36 2.56
CA SER A 121 16.65 15.04 3.78
C SER A 121 17.07 16.51 3.57
N ASP A 122 17.37 16.90 2.34
CA ASP A 122 17.70 18.28 1.96
C ASP A 122 16.45 19.06 1.49
N MET A 123 15.26 18.47 1.65
CA MET A 123 13.96 19.01 1.25
C MET A 123 13.77 19.13 -0.27
N ASN A 124 14.62 18.50 -1.09
CA ASN A 124 14.34 18.40 -2.52
C ASN A 124 13.19 17.42 -2.73
N ALA A 125 12.27 17.79 -3.61
CA ALA A 125 11.08 17.01 -3.92
C ALA A 125 10.98 16.75 -5.41
N LEU A 126 10.50 15.56 -5.78
CA LEU A 126 10.10 15.27 -7.15
C LEU A 126 8.63 15.62 -7.36
N PRO A 127 8.23 15.98 -8.60
CA PRO A 127 6.83 16.12 -8.93
C PRO A 127 6.05 14.82 -8.61
N PRO A 128 4.81 14.94 -8.11
CA PRO A 128 3.94 13.78 -7.91
C PRO A 128 3.82 12.98 -9.20
N SER A 129 4.08 11.68 -9.13
CA SER A 129 4.15 10.83 -10.31
C SER A 129 3.26 9.60 -10.14
N PRO A 130 2.53 9.17 -11.19
CA PRO A 130 1.72 7.97 -11.12
C PRO A 130 2.61 6.74 -11.01
N PHE A 131 2.11 5.70 -10.35
CA PHE A 131 2.77 4.39 -10.34
C PHE A 131 1.75 3.25 -10.46
N GLU A 132 2.27 2.11 -10.90
CA GLU A 132 1.57 0.83 -10.92
C GLU A 132 2.48 -0.23 -10.31
N ALA A 133 1.90 -1.11 -9.49
CA ALA A 133 2.59 -2.26 -8.92
C ALA A 133 1.79 -3.53 -9.14
N ILE A 134 2.48 -4.60 -9.54
CA ILE A 134 1.91 -5.90 -9.88
C ILE A 134 2.27 -6.92 -8.80
N ARG A 135 1.31 -7.74 -8.42
CA ARG A 135 1.53 -8.84 -7.47
C ARG A 135 2.47 -9.89 -8.07
N LYS A 136 3.40 -10.41 -7.25
CA LYS A 136 4.34 -11.47 -7.61
C LYS A 136 3.98 -12.82 -7.01
#